data_AF-A0A6N8JP15-F1
#
_entry.id   AF-A0A6N8JP15-F1
#
_cell.length_a   1.000
_cell.length_b   1.000
_cell.length_c   1.000
_cell.angle_alpha   90.00
_cell.angle_beta   90.00
_cell.angle_gamma   90.00
#
_symmetry.space_group_name_H-M   'P 1'
#
loop_
_entity.id
_entity.type
_entity.pdbx_description
1 polymer ?
#
loop_
_entity_poly.entity_id
_entity_poly.type
_entity_poly.pdbx_seq_one_letter_code
_entity_poly.pdbx_strand_id
1 'polypeptide(L)'
;MELKVKAPYEPLTIEIGNAVVETRINVTVDGLLDIGEACNKAHSKMTALQKLRDQAEQSKNVSQLRKLNKQTADVLEVAVKAGIGEEGYDAIVEACGAGYPISKVDCNIVMGKVFHAIFKTVQERKEDTLNEKAAHYLAEVDDAQSEPDSED
;
A
#
# COMPACT_ATOMS: atom_id res chain seq x y z
N MET A 1 14.76 -15.51 -26.62
CA MET A 1 14.93 -14.68 -25.42
C MET A 1 13.54 -14.50 -24.80
N GLU A 2 13.37 -14.80 -23.52
CA GLU A 2 12.13 -14.62 -22.77
C GLU A 2 12.34 -13.48 -21.77
N LEU A 3 11.49 -12.45 -21.83
CA LEU A 3 11.53 -11.29 -20.95
C LEU A 3 10.34 -11.33 -19.99
N LYS A 4 10.61 -11.37 -18.67
CA LYS A 4 9.57 -11.29 -17.64
C LYS A 4 9.51 -9.86 -17.09
N VAL A 5 8.42 -9.16 -17.38
CA VAL A 5 8.15 -7.81 -16.87
C VAL A 5 6.99 -7.83 -15.88
N LYS A 6 7.12 -7.13 -14.78
CA LYS A 6 6.04 -6.94 -13.81
C LYS A 6 5.03 -5.91 -14.32
N ALA A 7 3.75 -6.14 -14.06
CA ALA A 7 2.67 -5.27 -14.49
C ALA A 7 2.72 -3.87 -13.82
N PRO A 8 2.13 -2.84 -14.45
CA PRO A 8 1.96 -1.51 -13.85
C PRO A 8 0.86 -1.46 -12.77
N TYR A 9 0.00 -2.49 -12.73
CA TYR A 9 -1.05 -2.64 -11.73
C TYR A 9 -0.92 -4.03 -11.10
N GLU A 10 -0.65 -4.08 -9.79
CA GLU A 10 -0.52 -5.33 -9.05
C GLU A 10 -1.91 -5.79 -8.57
N PRO A 11 -2.37 -7.00 -8.91
CA PRO A 11 -3.65 -7.50 -8.42
C PRO A 11 -3.68 -7.60 -6.89
N LEU A 12 -4.83 -7.23 -6.29
CA LEU A 12 -5.07 -7.37 -4.86
C LEU A 12 -6.45 -8.00 -4.63
N THR A 13 -6.47 -9.20 -4.06
CA THR A 13 -7.69 -9.90 -3.65
C THR A 13 -7.85 -9.80 -2.13
N ILE A 14 -9.03 -9.37 -1.69
CA ILE A 14 -9.34 -9.13 -0.27
C ILE A 14 -10.57 -9.96 0.11
N GLU A 15 -10.39 -10.88 1.05
CA GLU A 15 -11.49 -11.69 1.60
C GLU A 15 -12.04 -11.03 2.87
N ILE A 16 -13.34 -10.72 2.87
CA ILE A 16 -14.04 -10.04 3.97
C ILE A 16 -15.30 -10.86 4.31
N GLY A 17 -15.18 -11.75 5.30
CA GLY A 17 -16.25 -12.69 5.61
C GLY A 17 -16.54 -13.60 4.42
N ASN A 18 -17.74 -13.50 3.85
CA ASN A 18 -18.14 -14.27 2.66
C ASN A 18 -17.99 -13.47 1.35
N ALA A 19 -17.52 -12.23 1.41
CA ALA A 19 -17.30 -11.38 0.25
C ALA A 19 -15.84 -11.45 -0.21
N VAL A 20 -15.63 -11.42 -1.53
CA VAL A 20 -14.32 -11.28 -2.16
C VAL A 20 -14.32 -9.97 -2.93
N VAL A 21 -13.36 -9.10 -2.62
CA VAL A 21 -13.13 -7.86 -3.35
C VAL A 21 -11.85 -8.02 -4.17
N GLU A 22 -11.99 -7.91 -5.48
CA GLU A 22 -10.86 -7.90 -6.40
C GLU A 22 -10.57 -6.46 -6.84
N THR A 23 -9.36 -5.99 -6.57
CA THR A 23 -8.90 -4.67 -6.97
C THR A 23 -7.44 -4.74 -7.42
N ARG A 24 -6.82 -3.59 -7.66
CA ARG A 24 -5.44 -3.49 -8.15
C ARG A 24 -4.73 -2.29 -7.54
N ILE A 25 -3.48 -2.48 -7.17
CA ILE A 25 -2.61 -1.44 -6.64
C ILE A 25 -1.91 -0.75 -7.81
N ASN A 26 -2.01 0.57 -7.90
CA ASN A 26 -1.33 1.35 -8.93
C ASN A 26 0.18 1.44 -8.64
N VAL A 27 0.96 0.55 -9.25
CA VAL A 27 2.43 0.49 -9.09
C VAL A 27 3.18 1.10 -10.28
N THR A 28 2.52 1.98 -11.04
CA THR A 28 3.19 2.85 -12.02
C THR A 28 4.17 3.80 -11.33
N VAL A 29 5.09 4.42 -12.07
CA VAL A 29 6.05 5.38 -11.48
C VAL A 29 5.34 6.50 -10.72
N ASP A 30 4.33 7.13 -11.34
CA ASP A 30 3.53 8.17 -10.69
C ASP A 30 2.72 7.60 -9.52
N GLY A 31 2.13 6.41 -9.68
CA GLY A 31 1.43 5.71 -8.60
C GLY A 31 2.32 5.44 -7.38
N LEU A 32 3.56 5.00 -7.56
CA LEU A 32 4.51 4.76 -6.47
C LEU A 32 4.94 6.05 -5.75
N LEU A 33 4.93 7.19 -6.44
CA LEU A 33 5.17 8.51 -5.86
C LEU A 33 3.97 8.94 -5.02
N ASP A 34 2.77 8.91 -5.60
CA ASP A 34 1.53 9.33 -4.96
C ASP A 34 1.21 8.46 -3.74
N ILE A 35 1.27 7.14 -3.88
CA ILE A 35 1.07 6.19 -2.78
C ILE A 35 2.18 6.36 -1.74
N GLY A 36 3.43 6.57 -2.17
CA GLY A 36 4.55 6.80 -1.26
C GLY A 36 4.33 8.02 -0.37
N GLU A 37 3.90 9.14 -0.94
CA GLU A 37 3.58 10.35 -0.19
C GLU A 37 2.40 10.15 0.75
N ALA A 38 1.31 9.55 0.25
CA ALA A 38 0.11 9.28 1.05
C ALA A 38 0.40 8.33 2.21
N CYS A 39 1.13 7.24 1.96
CA CYS A 39 1.52 6.26 2.97
C CYS A 39 2.45 6.85 4.02
N ASN A 40 3.44 7.66 3.64
CA ASN A 40 4.33 8.30 4.61
C ASN A 40 3.58 9.27 5.53
N LYS A 41 2.69 10.10 4.95
CA LYS A 41 1.81 10.98 5.72
C LYS A 41 0.89 10.18 6.65
N ALA A 42 0.30 9.10 6.16
CA ALA A 42 -0.56 8.24 6.94
C ALA A 42 0.19 7.54 8.08
N HIS A 43 1.38 7.00 7.82
CA HIS A 43 2.21 6.36 8.83
C HIS A 43 2.61 7.32 9.96
N SER A 44 3.02 8.54 9.61
CA SER A 44 3.34 9.59 10.58
C SER A 44 2.12 9.96 11.44
N LYS A 45 0.96 10.18 10.81
CA LYS A 45 -0.30 10.50 11.52
C LYS A 45 -0.78 9.35 12.39
N MET A 46 -0.75 8.11 11.90
CA MET A 46 -1.14 6.93 12.66
C MET A 46 -0.24 6.72 13.88
N THR A 47 1.07 6.97 13.76
CA THR A 47 1.99 6.92 14.91
C THR A 47 1.62 7.95 15.98
N ALA A 48 1.27 9.18 15.57
CA ALA A 48 0.80 10.21 16.49
C ALA A 48 -0.55 9.84 17.13
N LEU A 49 -1.50 9.33 16.35
CA LEU A 49 -2.80 8.87 16.82
C LEU A 49 -2.67 7.69 17.80
N GLN A 50 -1.75 6.76 17.57
CA GLN A 50 -1.51 5.64 18.45
C GLN A 50 -1.04 6.11 19.83
N LYS A 51 -0.10 7.06 19.91
CA LYS A 51 0.33 7.65 21.19
C LYS A 51 -0.83 8.29 21.95
N LEU A 52 -1.70 9.02 21.25
CA LEU A 52 -2.90 9.62 21.85
C LEU A 52 -3.92 8.56 22.28
N ARG A 53 -4.00 7.45 21.54
CA ARG A 53 -4.88 6.32 21.86
C ARG A 53 -4.42 5.64 23.14
N ASP A 54 -3.14 5.36 23.28
CA ASP A 54 -2.56 4.75 24.47
C ASP A 54 -2.83 5.60 25.72
N GLN A 55 -2.69 6.93 25.60
CA GLN A 55 -3.04 7.88 26.68
C GLN A 55 -4.54 7.87 27.00
N ALA A 56 -5.40 7.82 25.98
CA ALA A 56 -6.85 7.77 26.15
C ALA A 56 -7.31 6.42 26.76
N GLU A 57 -6.65 5.30 26.43
CA GLU A 57 -6.90 3.99 27.02
C GLU A 57 -6.51 3.97 28.50
N GLN A 58 -5.32 4.48 28.84
CA GLN A 58 -4.85 4.60 30.22
C GLN A 58 -5.79 5.45 31.09
N SER A 59 -6.30 6.54 30.53
CA SER A 59 -7.27 7.42 31.21
C SER A 59 -8.73 6.94 31.10
N LYS A 60 -8.99 5.79 30.47
CA LYS A 60 -10.33 5.23 30.20
C LYS A 60 -11.29 6.23 29.54
N ASN A 61 -10.75 7.13 28.72
CA ASN A 61 -11.51 8.20 28.07
C ASN A 61 -12.16 7.70 26.77
N VAL A 62 -13.33 7.07 26.90
CA VAL A 62 -14.09 6.49 25.78
C VAL A 62 -14.44 7.52 24.70
N SER A 63 -14.75 8.77 25.09
CA SER A 63 -15.07 9.83 24.14
C SER A 63 -13.87 10.17 23.24
N GLN A 64 -12.69 10.30 23.86
CA GLN A 64 -11.46 10.54 23.14
C GLN A 64 -11.09 9.34 22.24
N LEU A 65 -11.27 8.11 22.71
CA LEU A 65 -11.04 6.91 21.89
C LEU A 65 -11.92 6.89 20.63
N ARG A 66 -13.21 7.22 20.76
CA ARG A 66 -14.11 7.33 19.60
C ARG A 66 -13.68 8.43 18.62
N LYS A 67 -13.19 9.57 19.11
CA LYS A 67 -12.67 10.66 18.27
C LYS A 67 -11.41 10.23 17.52
N LEU A 68 -10.47 9.58 18.20
CA LEU A 68 -9.24 9.07 17.59
C LEU A 68 -9.54 7.97 16.55
N ASN A 69 -10.56 7.15 16.77
CA ASN A 69 -10.99 6.14 15.80
C ASN A 69 -11.52 6.79 14.51
N LYS A 70 -12.28 7.88 14.62
CA LYS A 70 -12.72 8.66 13.44
C LYS A 70 -11.53 9.23 12.67
N GLN A 71 -10.59 9.84 13.37
CA GLN A 71 -9.38 10.39 12.74
C GLN A 71 -8.53 9.31 12.07
N THR A 72 -8.51 8.09 12.62
CA THR A 72 -7.84 6.94 12.00
C THR A 72 -8.50 6.58 10.67
N ALA A 73 -9.85 6.60 10.61
CA ALA A 73 -10.58 6.34 9.38
C ALA A 73 -10.24 7.35 8.28
N ASP A 74 -10.20 8.64 8.62
CA ASP A 74 -9.85 9.71 7.67
C ASP A 74 -8.43 9.54 7.11
N VAL A 75 -7.49 9.11 7.96
CA VAL A 75 -6.11 8.86 7.55
C VAL A 75 -5.99 7.64 6.64
N LEU A 76 -6.68 6.55 6.98
CA LEU A 76 -6.68 5.33 6.20
C LEU A 76 -7.37 5.52 4.84
N GLU A 77 -8.48 6.26 4.79
CA GLU A 77 -9.21 6.52 3.55
C GLU A 77 -8.31 7.13 2.48
N VAL A 78 -7.59 8.20 2.82
CA VAL A 78 -6.70 8.88 1.87
C VAL A 78 -5.63 7.94 1.33
N ALA A 79 -4.99 7.16 2.20
CA ALA A 79 -3.88 6.31 1.78
C ALA A 79 -4.35 5.06 1.02
N VAL A 80 -5.48 4.45 1.40
CA VAL A 80 -6.04 3.32 0.67
C VAL A 80 -6.53 3.76 -0.70
N LYS A 81 -7.24 4.89 -0.80
CA LYS A 81 -7.69 5.43 -2.10
C LYS A 81 -6.52 5.77 -3.03
N ALA A 82 -5.40 6.26 -2.50
CA ALA A 82 -4.19 6.46 -3.30
C ALA A 82 -3.67 5.16 -3.91
N GLY A 83 -3.77 4.05 -3.17
CA GLY A 83 -3.29 2.72 -3.61
C GLY A 83 -4.17 2.05 -4.65
N ILE A 84 -5.47 1.96 -4.36
CA ILE A 84 -6.42 1.11 -5.12
C ILE A 84 -7.55 1.89 -5.79
N GLY A 85 -7.51 3.21 -5.71
CA GLY A 85 -8.56 4.09 -6.22
C GLY A 85 -9.80 4.15 -5.33
N GLU A 86 -10.73 5.04 -5.70
CA GLU A 86 -12.00 5.23 -4.99
C GLU A 86 -12.92 4.02 -5.12
N GLU A 87 -13.05 3.45 -6.32
CA GLU A 87 -13.89 2.26 -6.58
C GLU A 87 -13.45 1.06 -5.72
N GLY A 88 -12.14 0.83 -5.60
CA GLY A 88 -11.61 -0.24 -4.75
C GLY A 88 -11.89 -0.01 -3.27
N TYR A 89 -11.79 1.24 -2.81
CA TYR A 89 -12.12 1.60 -1.43
C TYR A 89 -13.60 1.39 -1.13
N ASP A 90 -14.49 1.86 -1.99
CA ASP A 90 -15.94 1.77 -1.80
C ASP A 90 -16.41 0.31 -1.83
N ALA A 91 -15.84 -0.53 -2.70
CA ALA A 91 -16.11 -1.97 -2.73
C ALA A 91 -15.74 -2.66 -1.40
N ILE A 92 -14.64 -2.25 -0.76
CA ILE A 92 -14.25 -2.76 0.57
C ILE A 92 -15.27 -2.33 1.63
N VAL A 93 -15.73 -1.07 1.60
CA VAL A 93 -16.74 -0.57 2.54
C VAL A 93 -18.05 -1.34 2.39
N GLU A 94 -18.50 -1.56 1.15
CA GLU A 94 -19.70 -2.35 0.85
C GLU A 94 -19.56 -3.80 1.36
N ALA A 95 -18.42 -4.44 1.09
CA ALA A 95 -18.13 -5.79 1.56
C ALA A 95 -18.08 -5.88 3.09
N CYS A 96 -17.55 -4.88 3.79
CA CYS A 96 -17.57 -4.81 5.25
C CYS A 96 -18.99 -4.75 5.83
N GLY A 97 -19.92 -4.12 5.09
CA GLY A 97 -21.32 -3.98 5.52
C GLY A 97 -22.15 -5.26 5.39
N ALA A 98 -21.71 -6.24 4.60
CA ALA A 98 -22.43 -7.49 4.35
C ALA A 98 -23.93 -7.29 3.99
N GLY A 99 -24.22 -6.27 3.18
CA GLY A 99 -25.58 -5.88 2.78
C GLY A 99 -26.29 -4.91 3.73
N TYR A 100 -25.62 -4.45 4.79
CA TYR A 100 -26.14 -3.45 5.73
C TYR A 100 -25.32 -2.16 5.70
N PRO A 101 -25.93 -0.99 6.00
CA PRO A 101 -25.19 0.25 6.15
C PRO A 101 -24.13 0.13 7.25
N ILE A 102 -22.88 0.44 6.92
CA ILE A 102 -21.76 0.46 7.85
C ILE A 102 -21.03 1.80 7.77
N SER A 103 -20.50 2.28 8.90
CA SER A 103 -19.67 3.48 8.86
C SER A 103 -18.25 3.13 8.44
N LYS A 104 -17.56 4.07 7.78
CA LYS A 104 -16.13 3.94 7.44
C LYS A 104 -15.26 3.65 8.68
N VAL A 105 -15.67 4.19 9.83
CA VAL A 105 -15.00 4.03 11.12
C VAL A 105 -15.04 2.58 11.60
N ASP A 106 -16.14 1.88 11.35
CA ASP A 106 -16.28 0.46 11.70
C ASP A 106 -15.43 -0.43 10.78
N CYS A 107 -15.08 0.06 9.59
CA CYS A 107 -14.21 -0.62 8.64
C CYS A 107 -12.72 -0.48 8.96
N ASN A 108 -12.33 0.30 9.98
CA ASN A 108 -10.92 0.63 10.28
C ASN A 108 -10.00 -0.59 10.41
N ILE A 109 -10.49 -1.69 10.97
CA ILE A 109 -9.69 -2.93 11.12
C ILE A 109 -9.35 -3.50 9.74
N VAL A 110 -10.32 -3.55 8.82
CA VAL A 110 -10.12 -4.03 7.45
C VAL A 110 -9.24 -3.04 6.69
N MET A 111 -9.55 -1.74 6.76
CA MET A 111 -8.79 -0.68 6.09
C MET A 111 -7.33 -0.62 6.53
N GLY A 112 -7.05 -0.87 7.81
CA GLY A 112 -5.67 -0.95 8.31
C GLY A 112 -4.87 -2.10 7.70
N LYS A 113 -5.50 -3.26 7.47
CA LYS A 113 -4.86 -4.40 6.79
C LYS A 113 -4.62 -4.12 5.32
N VAL A 114 -5.59 -3.53 4.63
CA VAL A 114 -5.48 -3.14 3.21
C VAL A 114 -4.38 -2.09 3.03
N PHE A 115 -4.35 -1.08 3.90
CA PHE A 115 -3.27 -0.11 3.93
C PHE A 115 -1.89 -0.77 4.09
N HIS A 116 -1.76 -1.73 5.01
CA HIS A 116 -0.50 -2.44 5.20
C HIS A 116 -0.08 -3.25 3.97
N ALA A 117 -1.03 -3.91 3.30
CA ALA A 117 -0.77 -4.63 2.06
C ALA A 117 -0.27 -3.69 0.95
N ILE A 118 -0.96 -2.56 0.73
CA ILE A 118 -0.55 -1.52 -0.22
C ILE A 118 0.88 -1.02 0.10
N PHE A 119 1.14 -0.72 1.37
CA PHE A 119 2.43 -0.21 1.80
C PHE A 119 3.57 -1.22 1.52
N LYS A 120 3.35 -2.50 1.81
CA LYS A 120 4.32 -3.57 1.55
C LYS A 120 4.61 -3.73 0.05
N THR A 121 3.57 -3.74 -0.78
CA THR A 121 3.70 -3.82 -2.25
C THR A 121 4.53 -2.65 -2.80
N VAL A 122 4.30 -1.43 -2.30
CA VAL A 122 5.08 -0.26 -2.72
C VAL A 122 6.55 -0.36 -2.29
N GLN A 123 6.84 -0.89 -1.10
CA GLN A 123 8.22 -1.11 -0.66
C GLN A 123 8.92 -2.14 -1.55
N GLU A 124 8.30 -3.28 -1.81
CA GLU A 124 8.85 -4.34 -2.67
C GLU A 124 9.12 -3.80 -4.09
N ARG A 125 8.19 -3.04 -4.68
CA ARG A 125 8.38 -2.48 -6.02
C ARG A 125 9.51 -1.44 -6.10
N LYS A 126 9.71 -0.66 -5.03
CA LYS A 126 10.81 0.32 -4.94
C LYS A 126 12.16 -0.38 -4.83
N GLU A 127 12.24 -1.45 -4.05
CA GLU A 127 13.45 -2.28 -3.93
C GLU A 127 13.79 -2.96 -5.27
N ASP A 128 12.80 -3.52 -5.96
CA ASP A 128 12.98 -4.11 -7.30
C ASP A 128 13.51 -3.09 -8.30
N THR A 129 12.97 -1.87 -8.32
CA THR A 129 13.41 -0.83 -9.26
C THR A 129 14.86 -0.39 -8.99
N LEU A 130 15.28 -0.36 -7.72
CA LEU A 130 16.66 -0.07 -7.33
C LEU A 130 17.61 -1.21 -7.72
N ASN A 131 17.18 -2.46 -7.50
CA ASN A 131 17.95 -3.66 -7.86
C ASN A 131 18.02 -3.87 -9.37
N GLU A 132 16.95 -3.61 -10.14
CA GLU A 132 16.94 -3.68 -11.60
C GLU A 132 17.86 -2.63 -12.21
N LYS A 133 17.89 -1.40 -11.67
CA LYS A 133 18.89 -0.39 -12.09
C LYS A 133 20.32 -0.88 -11.79
N ALA A 134 20.56 -1.47 -10.63
CA ALA A 134 21.88 -2.05 -10.31
C ALA A 134 22.25 -3.24 -11.22
N ALA A 135 21.28 -4.07 -11.60
CA ALA A 135 21.46 -5.22 -12.47
C ALA A 135 21.70 -4.82 -13.94
N HIS A 136 21.03 -3.77 -14.42
CA HIS A 136 21.24 -3.26 -15.78
C HIS A 136 22.65 -2.70 -15.97
N TYR A 137 23.22 -2.05 -14.95
CA TYR A 137 24.62 -1.60 -14.98
C TYR A 137 25.62 -2.76 -14.98
N LEU A 138 25.34 -3.87 -14.30
CA LEU A 138 26.25 -5.04 -14.30
C LEU A 138 26.18 -5.83 -15.62
N ALA A 139 25.00 -5.89 -16.26
CA ALA A 139 24.87 -6.51 -17.58
C ALA A 139 25.58 -5.72 -18.69
N GLU A 140 25.57 -4.38 -18.62
CA GLU A 140 26.31 -3.52 -19.57
C GLU A 140 27.84 -3.60 -19.42
N VAL A 141 28.35 -4.05 -18.27
CA VAL A 141 29.80 -4.23 -18.03
C VAL A 141 30.27 -5.62 -18.50
N ASP A 142 29.40 -6.63 -18.43
CA ASP A 142 29.69 -8.01 -18.89
C ASP A 142 29.61 -8.12 -20.43
N ASP A 143 28.63 -7.45 -21.08
CA ASP A 143 28.55 -7.35 -22.55
C ASP A 143 29.66 -6.46 -23.17
N ALA A 144 30.30 -5.60 -22.36
CA ALA A 144 31.42 -4.76 -22.80
C ALA A 144 32.79 -5.46 -22.72
N GLN A 145 32.86 -6.70 -22.22
CA GLN A 145 34.08 -7.51 -22.22
C GLN A 145 33.88 -8.82 -22.97
N SER A 146 33.80 -8.75 -24.30
CA SER A 146 34.09 -9.88 -25.18
C SER A 146 34.60 -9.41 -26.54
N GLU A 147 35.87 -9.06 -26.61
CA GLU A 147 36.69 -9.44 -27.77
C GLU A 147 37.86 -10.28 -27.25
N PRO A 148 38.03 -11.52 -27.72
CA PRO A 148 39.23 -12.31 -27.41
C PRO A 148 40.41 -11.80 -28.24
N ASP A 149 41.60 -11.93 -27.66
CA ASP A 149 42.91 -11.63 -28.25
C ASP A 149 43.02 -12.00 -29.73
N SER A 150 43.65 -11.11 -30.50
CA SER A 150 44.35 -11.49 -31.73
C SER A 150 45.80 -11.07 -31.58
N GLU A 151 46.64 -12.05 -31.29
CA GLU A 151 48.10 -12.01 -31.43
C GLU A 151 48.50 -11.58 -32.86
N ASP A 152 49.33 -10.54 -32.98
CA ASP A 152 50.57 -10.50 -33.82
C ASP A 152 51.38 -9.22 -33.55
#